data_AF-A0AA35Q4F6-F1
#
_entry.id   AF-A0AA35Q4F6-F1
#
_cell.length_a   1.000
_cell.length_b   1.000
_cell.length_c   1.000
_cell.angle_alpha   90.00
_cell.angle_beta   90.00
_cell.angle_gamma   90.00
#
_symmetry.space_group_name_H-M   'P 1'
#
loop_
_entity.id
_entity.type
_entity.pdbx_description
1 polymer ?
#
loop_
_entity_poly.entity_id
_entity_poly.type
_entity_poly.pdbx_seq_one_letter_code
_entity_poly.pdbx_strand_id
1 'polypeptide(L)'
;MYSIQSPELAKTPYAINSKFAKTDWYDAWRHPDPRKWTLFPERDLARHADTRKPFQSLYSMSSLVNYEPFVDECTALFSGQLTKYADRGEAIEIGHWFQCYAFDVIGNITFSQRFGFLDSGDDVANLPKALASVLCYGALVGIDGKWHPLVFKISTWLGLGDATGRNNLMQYVSDRIEEREDKRSKAEVAGEDAPSDRSKPADFLDRLTLANKQEPEKVRIPRVRDGPVQYHRRERYHCHQLVSHPLLSDP
;
A
#
# COMPACT_ATOMS: atom_id res chain seq x y z
N MET A 1 13.13 -26.65 -4.74
CA MET A 1 12.73 -25.66 -5.76
C MET A 1 12.96 -26.29 -7.12
N TYR A 2 12.02 -26.16 -8.06
CA TYR A 2 12.19 -26.64 -9.43
C TYR A 2 12.29 -25.44 -10.36
N SER A 3 13.23 -25.48 -11.32
CA SER A 3 13.30 -24.51 -12.40
C SER A 3 12.67 -25.13 -13.65
N ILE A 4 11.60 -24.54 -14.17
CA ILE A 4 10.90 -25.01 -15.38
C ILE A 4 11.28 -24.08 -16.51
N GLN A 5 12.00 -24.59 -17.52
CA GLN A 5 12.48 -23.81 -18.66
C GLN A 5 11.83 -24.20 -19.99
N SER A 6 10.97 -25.23 -19.99
CA SER A 6 10.24 -25.68 -21.19
C SER A 6 8.93 -24.88 -21.34
N PRO A 7 8.70 -24.22 -22.50
CA PRO A 7 7.45 -23.53 -22.82
C PRO A 7 6.22 -24.45 -22.79
N GLU A 8 6.40 -25.72 -23.14
CA GLU A 8 5.35 -26.73 -23.16
C GLU A 8 4.86 -27.02 -21.73
N LEU A 9 5.77 -27.11 -20.77
CA LEU A 9 5.48 -27.36 -19.36
C LEU A 9 4.98 -26.13 -18.62
N ALA A 10 5.25 -24.92 -19.11
CA ALA A 10 4.77 -23.67 -18.49
C ALA A 10 3.23 -23.60 -18.43
N LYS A 11 2.53 -24.20 -19.39
CA LYS A 11 1.05 -24.22 -19.40
C LYS A 11 0.47 -24.93 -18.18
N THR A 12 1.17 -25.92 -17.63
CA THR A 12 0.66 -26.72 -16.50
C THR A 12 0.40 -25.89 -15.24
N PRO A 13 1.37 -25.12 -14.69
CA PRO A 13 1.10 -24.26 -13.55
C PRO A 13 0.32 -22.99 -13.90
N TYR A 14 0.47 -22.43 -15.11
CA TYR A 14 -0.08 -21.11 -15.47
C TYR A 14 -1.43 -21.14 -16.22
N ALA A 15 -2.03 -22.31 -16.48
CA ALA A 15 -3.35 -22.38 -17.12
C ALA A 15 -4.44 -21.70 -16.29
N ILE A 16 -5.46 -21.14 -16.97
CA ILE A 16 -6.61 -20.47 -16.34
C ILE A 16 -7.34 -21.38 -15.34
N ASN A 17 -7.41 -22.68 -15.62
CA ASN A 17 -8.04 -23.69 -14.75
C ASN A 17 -6.99 -24.55 -14.02
N SER A 18 -5.78 -24.02 -13.83
CA SER A 18 -4.73 -24.69 -13.09
C SER A 18 -5.17 -24.98 -11.66
N LYS A 19 -4.90 -26.19 -11.20
CA LYS A 19 -5.13 -26.61 -9.81
C LYS A 19 -3.89 -26.42 -8.94
N PHE A 20 -2.85 -25.76 -9.45
CA PHE A 20 -1.65 -25.45 -8.70
C PHE A 20 -1.92 -24.29 -7.74
N ALA A 21 -2.17 -24.63 -6.47
CA ALA A 21 -2.28 -23.65 -5.41
C ALA A 21 -0.94 -22.99 -5.11
N LYS A 22 -0.99 -21.76 -4.60
CA LYS A 22 0.17 -21.07 -4.05
C LYS A 22 0.82 -21.91 -2.94
N THR A 23 2.14 -21.98 -2.95
CA THR A 23 2.91 -22.75 -1.97
C THR A 23 2.95 -22.04 -0.61
N ASP A 24 3.49 -22.73 0.40
CA ASP A 24 3.80 -22.20 1.73
C ASP A 24 4.77 -21.02 1.72
N TRP A 25 5.50 -20.78 0.62
CA TRP A 25 6.26 -19.55 0.41
C TRP A 25 5.41 -18.28 0.59
N TYR A 26 4.12 -18.34 0.24
CA TYR A 26 3.21 -17.22 0.40
C TYR A 26 2.82 -16.94 1.87
N ASP A 27 3.10 -17.85 2.81
CA ASP A 27 2.77 -17.62 4.23
C ASP A 27 3.58 -16.47 4.84
N ALA A 28 4.80 -16.20 4.34
CA ALA A 28 5.62 -15.04 4.74
C ALA A 28 5.00 -13.68 4.36
N TRP A 29 4.01 -13.69 3.46
CA TRP A 29 3.29 -12.51 2.99
C TRP A 29 1.98 -12.28 3.75
N ARG A 30 1.57 -13.24 4.58
CA ARG A 30 0.39 -13.11 5.45
C ARG A 30 0.77 -12.30 6.68
N HIS A 31 -0.14 -11.46 7.14
CA HIS A 31 0.00 -10.90 8.48
C HIS A 31 -0.17 -12.02 9.52
N PRO A 32 0.64 -12.11 10.59
CA PRO A 32 0.51 -13.17 11.60
C PRO A 32 -0.82 -13.16 12.37
N ASP A 33 -1.48 -12.00 12.46
CA ASP A 33 -2.87 -11.89 12.92
C ASP A 33 -3.84 -12.44 11.85
N PRO A 34 -4.59 -13.53 12.13
CA PRO A 34 -5.56 -14.10 11.20
C PRO A 34 -6.68 -13.15 10.77
N ARG A 35 -6.97 -12.12 11.58
CA ARG A 35 -7.97 -11.10 11.26
C ARG A 35 -7.49 -10.16 10.14
N LYS A 36 -6.18 -10.01 9.98
CA LYS A 36 -5.54 -9.12 9.01
C LYS A 36 -5.23 -9.86 7.70
N TRP A 37 -6.21 -10.56 7.15
CA TRP A 37 -6.06 -11.30 5.90
C TRP A 37 -6.10 -10.38 4.67
N THR A 38 -5.50 -10.84 3.58
CA THR A 38 -5.45 -10.17 2.27
C THR A 38 -5.59 -11.21 1.15
N LEU A 39 -5.99 -10.78 -0.04
CA LEU A 39 -6.18 -11.67 -1.20
C LEU A 39 -4.86 -12.29 -1.69
N PHE A 40 -3.77 -11.52 -1.68
CA PHE A 40 -2.50 -11.90 -2.31
C PHE A 40 -1.95 -13.27 -1.84
N PRO A 41 -1.76 -13.53 -0.53
CA PRO A 41 -1.22 -14.79 -0.06
C PRO A 41 -2.27 -15.91 0.10
N GLU A 42 -3.52 -15.70 -0.29
CA GLU A 42 -4.54 -16.75 -0.17
C GLU A 42 -4.20 -17.95 -1.05
N ARG A 43 -4.18 -19.14 -0.42
CA ARG A 43 -3.75 -20.42 -1.00
C ARG A 43 -4.95 -21.31 -1.31
N ASP A 44 -6.06 -21.15 -0.59
CA ASP A 44 -7.30 -21.83 -0.93
C ASP A 44 -7.84 -21.27 -2.25
N LEU A 45 -7.91 -22.12 -3.28
CA LEU A 45 -8.31 -21.73 -4.63
C LEU A 45 -9.76 -21.22 -4.68
N ALA A 46 -10.67 -21.81 -3.90
CA ALA A 46 -12.08 -21.43 -3.88
C ALA A 46 -12.25 -20.09 -3.18
N ARG A 47 -11.63 -19.91 -2.01
CA ARG A 47 -11.64 -18.63 -1.29
C ARG A 47 -10.95 -17.53 -2.09
N HIS A 48 -9.77 -17.81 -2.66
CA HIS A 48 -9.08 -16.85 -3.50
C HIS A 48 -9.92 -16.45 -4.72
N ALA A 49 -10.56 -17.41 -5.39
CA ALA A 49 -11.44 -17.12 -6.53
C ALA A 49 -12.61 -16.23 -6.11
N ASP A 50 -13.27 -16.53 -4.98
CA ASP A 50 -14.41 -15.78 -4.50
C ASP A 50 -14.04 -14.35 -4.04
N THR A 51 -13.00 -14.23 -3.21
CA THR A 51 -12.44 -12.95 -2.76
C THR A 51 -11.91 -12.10 -3.92
N ARG A 52 -11.44 -12.71 -5.02
CA ARG A 52 -10.90 -11.99 -6.18
C ARG A 52 -11.99 -11.37 -7.06
N LYS A 53 -13.22 -11.88 -7.05
CA LYS A 53 -14.30 -11.42 -7.97
C LYS A 53 -14.56 -9.91 -7.91
N PRO A 54 -14.70 -9.27 -6.72
CA PRO A 54 -14.93 -7.83 -6.66
C PRO A 54 -13.79 -7.02 -7.30
N PHE A 55 -12.54 -7.46 -7.10
CA PHE A 55 -11.35 -6.82 -7.67
C PHE A 55 -11.26 -6.97 -9.19
N GLN A 56 -11.69 -8.12 -9.76
CA GLN A 56 -11.68 -8.30 -11.21
C GLN A 56 -12.55 -7.28 -11.95
N SER A 57 -13.68 -6.89 -11.35
CA SER A 57 -14.59 -5.91 -11.96
C SER A 57 -13.91 -4.55 -12.16
N LEU A 58 -12.98 -4.18 -11.26
CA LEU A 58 -12.21 -2.93 -11.33
C LEU A 58 -11.31 -2.87 -12.57
N TYR A 59 -10.83 -4.01 -13.07
CA TYR A 59 -9.94 -4.06 -14.23
C TYR A 59 -10.66 -4.42 -15.54
N SER A 60 -11.99 -4.37 -15.56
CA SER A 60 -12.76 -4.57 -16.79
C SER A 60 -12.57 -3.40 -17.77
N MET A 61 -12.67 -3.63 -19.07
CA MET A 61 -12.51 -2.59 -20.09
C MET A 61 -13.44 -1.39 -19.87
N SER A 62 -14.70 -1.64 -19.50
CA SER A 62 -15.67 -0.58 -19.17
C SER A 62 -15.25 0.24 -17.94
N SER A 63 -14.50 -0.34 -17.02
CA SER A 63 -13.98 0.37 -15.85
C SER A 63 -12.71 1.12 -16.19
N LEU A 64 -11.81 0.53 -16.97
CA LEU A 64 -10.55 1.15 -17.38
C LEU A 64 -10.76 2.47 -18.15
N VAL A 65 -11.76 2.54 -19.03
CA VAL A 65 -12.09 3.79 -19.75
C VAL A 65 -12.45 4.92 -18.77
N ASN A 66 -13.13 4.59 -17.68
CA ASN A 66 -13.45 5.58 -16.65
C ASN A 66 -12.19 6.07 -15.92
N TYR A 67 -11.07 5.35 -15.95
CA TYR A 67 -9.84 5.76 -15.27
C TYR A 67 -8.88 6.58 -16.15
N GLU A 68 -9.14 6.67 -17.45
CA GLU A 68 -8.31 7.44 -18.39
C GLU A 68 -8.04 8.88 -17.90
N PRO A 69 -9.02 9.64 -17.37
CA PRO A 69 -8.75 11.00 -16.89
C PRO A 69 -7.70 11.07 -15.76
N PHE A 70 -7.66 10.06 -14.88
CA PHE A 70 -6.67 10.00 -13.80
C PHE A 70 -5.25 9.74 -14.34
N VAL A 71 -5.15 8.95 -15.40
CA VAL A 71 -3.89 8.65 -16.10
C VAL A 71 -3.42 9.86 -16.91
N ASP A 72 -4.33 10.54 -17.59
CA ASP A 72 -4.04 11.73 -18.39
C ASP A 72 -3.49 12.87 -17.53
N GLU A 73 -4.06 13.08 -16.34
CA GLU A 73 -3.53 14.05 -15.36
C GLU A 73 -2.07 13.74 -15.00
N CYS A 74 -1.78 12.47 -14.66
CA CYS A 74 -0.42 12.06 -14.31
C CYS A 74 0.53 12.16 -15.51
N THR A 75 0.05 11.85 -16.71
CA THR A 75 0.83 11.90 -17.96
C THR A 75 1.21 13.32 -18.31
N ALA A 76 0.31 14.28 -18.13
CA ALA A 76 0.58 15.70 -18.34
C ALA A 76 1.65 16.21 -17.36
N LEU A 77 1.56 15.84 -16.08
CA LEU A 77 2.55 16.21 -15.07
C LEU A 77 3.92 15.61 -15.35
N PHE A 78 3.96 14.31 -15.67
CA PHE A 78 5.18 13.60 -16.03
C PHE A 78 5.85 14.22 -17.24
N SER A 79 5.10 14.45 -18.32
CA SER A 79 5.61 15.12 -19.53
C SER A 79 6.13 16.52 -19.22
N GLY A 80 5.43 17.27 -18.36
CA GLY A 80 5.86 18.58 -17.90
C GLY A 80 7.19 18.55 -17.14
N GLN A 81 7.42 17.54 -16.30
CA GLN A 81 8.71 17.35 -15.63
C GLN A 81 9.82 17.03 -16.64
N LEU A 82 9.58 16.10 -17.57
CA LEU A 82 10.54 15.76 -18.61
C LEU A 82 10.95 16.98 -19.45
N THR A 83 9.98 17.81 -19.85
CA THR A 83 10.26 19.06 -20.59
C THR A 83 11.11 20.02 -19.76
N LYS A 84 10.82 20.20 -18.46
CA LYS A 84 11.63 21.08 -17.59
C LYS A 84 13.08 20.62 -17.49
N TYR A 85 13.33 19.32 -17.38
CA TYR A 85 14.70 18.79 -17.35
C TYR A 85 15.39 18.93 -18.70
N ALA A 86 14.68 18.67 -19.80
CA ALA A 86 15.19 18.85 -21.15
C ALA A 86 15.58 20.31 -21.44
N ASP A 87 14.74 21.28 -21.06
CA ASP A 87 15.00 22.71 -21.24
C ASP A 87 16.24 23.19 -20.46
N ARG A 88 16.54 22.55 -19.33
CA ARG A 88 17.73 22.83 -18.51
C ARG A 88 18.97 22.07 -18.97
N GLY A 89 18.83 21.12 -19.89
CA GLY A 89 19.91 20.22 -20.30
C GLY A 89 20.37 19.27 -19.18
N GLU A 90 19.48 18.96 -18.24
CA GLU A 90 19.77 18.10 -17.09
C GLU A 90 19.48 16.63 -17.42
N ALA A 91 20.41 15.74 -17.09
CA ALA A 91 20.18 14.30 -17.20
C ALA A 91 19.31 13.81 -16.03
N ILE A 92 18.44 12.85 -16.31
CA ILE A 92 17.55 12.23 -15.32
C ILE A 92 17.67 10.70 -15.34
N GLU A 93 17.39 10.08 -14.20
CA GLU A 93 17.22 8.63 -14.11
C GLU A 93 15.76 8.30 -14.47
N ILE A 94 15.55 7.80 -15.69
CA ILE A 94 14.21 7.60 -16.23
C ILE A 94 13.44 6.49 -15.49
N GLY A 95 14.13 5.50 -14.93
CA GLY A 95 13.51 4.42 -14.15
C GLY A 95 12.78 4.94 -12.91
N HIS A 96 13.43 5.83 -12.17
CA HIS A 96 12.91 6.52 -10.99
C HIS A 96 11.71 7.37 -11.36
N TRP A 97 11.79 8.14 -12.45
CA TRP A 97 10.66 8.94 -12.92
C TRP A 97 9.46 8.08 -13.37
N PHE A 98 9.70 6.93 -14.00
CA PHE A 98 8.63 5.96 -14.29
C PHE A 98 8.04 5.35 -13.01
N GLN A 99 8.86 5.11 -11.99
CA GLN A 99 8.38 4.63 -10.70
C GLN A 99 7.52 5.69 -10.01
N CYS A 100 7.93 6.96 -10.00
CA CYS A 100 7.14 8.09 -9.52
C CYS A 100 5.79 8.19 -10.26
N TYR A 101 5.82 8.10 -11.58
CA TYR A 101 4.63 8.08 -12.42
C TYR A 101 3.69 6.92 -12.06
N ALA A 102 4.22 5.70 -11.94
CA ALA A 102 3.41 4.52 -11.61
C ALA A 102 2.74 4.63 -10.22
N PHE A 103 3.45 5.16 -9.21
CA PHE A 103 2.89 5.39 -7.89
C PHE A 103 1.78 6.44 -7.90
N ASP A 104 1.96 7.55 -8.61
CA ASP A 104 0.92 8.58 -8.70
C ASP A 104 -0.29 8.12 -9.51
N VAL A 105 -0.11 7.37 -10.60
CA VAL A 105 -1.22 6.81 -11.37
C VAL A 105 -2.05 5.85 -10.52
N ILE A 106 -1.42 4.88 -9.85
CA ILE A 106 -2.18 3.92 -9.03
C ILE A 106 -2.82 4.61 -7.82
N GLY A 107 -2.16 5.62 -7.24
CA GLY A 107 -2.73 6.46 -6.19
C GLY A 107 -3.98 7.19 -6.68
N ASN A 108 -3.90 7.83 -7.85
CA ASN A 108 -5.01 8.59 -8.41
C ASN A 108 -6.20 7.68 -8.78
N ILE A 109 -5.96 6.54 -9.42
CA ILE A 109 -7.02 5.56 -9.72
C ILE A 109 -7.64 4.97 -8.45
N THR A 110 -6.85 4.83 -7.38
CA THR A 110 -7.33 4.19 -6.14
C THR A 110 -8.09 5.14 -5.23
N PHE A 111 -7.59 6.36 -5.06
CA PHE A 111 -8.07 7.33 -4.06
C PHE A 111 -8.61 8.62 -4.68
N SER A 112 -8.69 8.72 -6.01
CA SER A 112 -8.91 10.00 -6.72
C SER A 112 -7.94 11.11 -6.27
N GLN A 113 -6.74 10.71 -5.83
CA GLN A 113 -5.72 11.59 -5.27
C GLN A 113 -4.34 11.02 -5.52
N ARG A 114 -3.46 11.81 -6.16
CA ARG A 114 -2.04 11.47 -6.34
C ARG A 114 -1.32 11.44 -4.99
N PHE A 115 -0.25 10.66 -4.91
CA PHE A 115 0.60 10.65 -3.72
C PHE A 115 1.57 11.82 -3.69
N GLY A 116 1.95 12.36 -4.86
CA GLY A 116 2.82 13.53 -5.02
C GLY A 116 4.25 13.18 -5.43
N PHE A 117 4.48 11.98 -5.97
CA PHE A 117 5.80 11.56 -6.45
C PHE A 117 6.24 12.38 -7.68
N LEU A 118 5.31 12.76 -8.55
CA LEU A 118 5.61 13.59 -9.72
C LEU A 118 5.84 15.06 -9.36
N ASP A 119 5.36 15.51 -8.20
CA ASP A 119 5.53 16.89 -7.74
C ASP A 119 6.92 17.07 -7.10
N SER A 120 7.31 16.13 -6.25
CA SER A 120 8.58 16.17 -5.51
C SER A 120 9.75 15.57 -6.29
N GLY A 121 9.50 14.58 -7.15
CA GLY A 121 10.54 13.76 -7.74
C GLY A 121 11.26 12.88 -6.72
N ASP A 122 10.70 12.67 -5.53
CA ASP A 122 11.36 12.03 -4.38
C ASP A 122 10.46 10.99 -3.70
N ASP A 123 11.04 10.25 -2.76
CA ASP A 123 10.32 9.26 -1.95
C ASP A 123 9.29 9.93 -1.01
N VAL A 124 8.02 9.88 -1.39
CA VAL A 124 6.91 10.32 -0.55
C VAL A 124 6.63 9.30 0.54
N ALA A 125 6.67 9.75 1.80
CA ALA A 125 6.33 8.96 2.99
C ALA A 125 7.13 7.65 3.17
N ASN A 126 8.33 7.55 2.59
CA ASN A 126 9.17 6.34 2.60
C ASN A 126 8.48 5.12 1.96
N LEU A 127 7.54 5.32 1.03
CA LEU A 127 6.71 4.24 0.47
C LEU A 127 7.49 3.25 -0.40
N PRO A 128 8.32 3.66 -1.38
CA PRO A 128 9.16 2.75 -2.16
C PRO A 128 10.14 1.98 -1.27
N LYS A 129 10.76 2.64 -0.27
CA LYS A 129 11.64 1.98 0.70
C LYS A 129 10.89 0.96 1.55
N ALA A 130 9.70 1.32 2.05
CA ALA A 130 8.84 0.42 2.79
C ALA A 130 8.46 -0.79 1.93
N LEU A 131 8.01 -0.57 0.70
CA LEU A 131 7.65 -1.61 -0.25
C LEU A 131 8.84 -2.55 -0.55
N ALA A 132 10.02 -1.99 -0.82
CA ALA A 132 11.23 -2.78 -1.04
C ALA A 132 11.59 -3.66 0.16
N SER A 133 11.43 -3.13 1.38
CA SER A 133 11.63 -3.90 2.62
C SER A 133 10.65 -5.05 2.72
N VAL A 134 9.36 -4.83 2.40
CA VAL A 134 8.34 -5.89 2.43
C VAL A 134 8.60 -6.95 1.38
N LEU A 135 9.00 -6.55 0.17
CA LEU A 135 9.34 -7.47 -0.93
C LEU A 135 10.54 -8.34 -0.57
N CYS A 136 11.61 -7.72 -0.04
CA CYS A 136 12.82 -8.42 0.37
C CYS A 136 12.51 -9.43 1.49
N TYR A 137 11.76 -9.02 2.51
CA TYR A 137 11.33 -9.91 3.58
C TYR A 137 10.51 -11.09 3.08
N GLY A 138 9.45 -10.81 2.30
CA GLY A 138 8.58 -11.86 1.77
C GLY A 138 9.34 -12.86 0.90
N ALA A 139 10.29 -12.37 0.10
CA ALA A 139 11.13 -13.23 -0.74
C ALA A 139 12.07 -14.13 0.06
N LEU A 140 12.76 -13.57 1.07
CA LEU A 140 13.75 -14.30 1.87
C LEU A 140 13.09 -15.24 2.88
N VAL A 141 12.12 -14.75 3.66
CA VAL A 141 11.44 -15.54 4.69
C VAL A 141 10.51 -16.57 4.07
N GLY A 142 9.98 -16.32 2.87
CA GLY A 142 9.18 -17.29 2.15
C GLY A 142 9.92 -18.60 1.82
N ILE A 143 11.26 -18.60 1.76
CA ILE A 143 12.05 -19.81 1.47
C ILE A 143 11.75 -20.92 2.50
N ASP A 144 11.58 -20.54 3.77
CA ASP A 144 11.07 -21.42 4.82
C ASP A 144 10.07 -20.64 5.68
N GLY A 145 8.84 -20.56 5.17
CA GLY A 145 7.74 -19.78 5.78
C GLY A 145 7.41 -20.18 7.22
N LYS A 146 7.89 -21.32 7.72
CA LYS A 146 7.71 -21.74 9.12
C LYS A 146 8.36 -20.77 10.11
N TRP A 147 9.41 -20.07 9.69
CA TRP A 147 10.09 -19.08 10.52
C TRP A 147 9.36 -17.74 10.57
N HIS A 148 8.42 -17.48 9.67
CA HIS A 148 7.72 -16.20 9.58
C HIS A 148 7.13 -15.70 10.91
N PRO A 149 6.40 -16.51 11.70
CA PRO A 149 5.85 -16.03 12.97
C PRO A 149 6.92 -15.61 13.98
N LEU A 150 8.08 -16.29 13.97
CA LEU A 150 9.19 -15.98 14.87
C LEU A 150 9.94 -14.73 14.39
N VAL A 151 10.33 -14.71 13.12
CA VAL A 151 11.08 -13.59 12.52
C VAL A 151 10.24 -12.31 12.58
N PHE A 152 8.94 -12.38 12.30
CA PHE A 152 8.05 -11.22 12.41
C PHE A 152 7.95 -10.70 13.85
N LYS A 153 7.84 -11.58 14.85
CA LYS A 153 7.82 -11.17 16.27
C LYS A 153 9.13 -10.47 16.67
N ILE A 154 10.27 -11.03 16.25
CA ILE A 154 11.58 -10.46 16.55
C ILE A 154 11.78 -9.13 15.83
N SER A 155 11.44 -9.03 14.54
CA SER A 155 11.57 -7.80 13.76
C SER A 155 10.68 -6.69 14.31
N THR A 156 9.46 -7.02 14.72
CA THR A 156 8.56 -6.04 15.35
C THR A 156 9.06 -5.63 16.73
N TRP A 157 9.59 -6.56 17.52
CA TRP A 157 10.18 -6.25 18.84
C TRP A 157 11.41 -5.34 18.72
N LEU A 158 12.26 -5.55 17.72
CA LEU A 158 13.44 -4.72 17.44
C LEU A 158 13.10 -3.43 16.69
N GLY A 159 11.88 -3.28 16.18
CA GLY A 159 11.48 -2.14 15.34
C GLY A 159 12.19 -2.09 13.98
N LEU A 160 12.63 -3.25 13.44
CA LEU A 160 13.47 -3.34 12.24
C LEU A 160 12.74 -3.89 11.02
N GLY A 161 13.17 -3.40 9.83
CA GLY A 161 12.91 -4.00 8.52
C GLY A 161 11.43 -4.06 8.14
N ASP A 162 10.90 -5.28 8.07
CA ASP A 162 9.59 -5.60 7.48
C ASP A 162 8.38 -5.13 8.28
N ALA A 163 8.39 -5.31 9.60
CA ALA A 163 7.25 -4.91 10.42
C ALA A 163 7.06 -3.39 10.34
N THR A 164 8.17 -2.63 10.35
CA THR A 164 8.17 -1.18 10.17
C THR A 164 7.75 -0.79 8.75
N GLY A 165 8.26 -1.46 7.71
CA GLY A 165 7.85 -1.20 6.33
C GLY A 165 6.37 -1.48 6.06
N ARG A 166 5.86 -2.64 6.49
CA ARG A 166 4.43 -3.00 6.41
C ARG A 166 3.58 -2.02 7.20
N ASN A 167 3.97 -1.66 8.41
CA ASN A 167 3.22 -0.71 9.23
C ASN A 167 3.17 0.68 8.59
N ASN A 168 4.30 1.19 8.08
CA ASN A 168 4.34 2.48 7.39
C ASN A 168 3.44 2.50 6.16
N LEU A 169 3.50 1.46 5.33
CA LEU A 169 2.66 1.34 4.14
C LEU A 169 1.17 1.25 4.52
N MET A 170 0.83 0.41 5.50
CA MET A 170 -0.55 0.25 5.95
C MET A 170 -1.10 1.51 6.60
N GLN A 171 -0.28 2.20 7.39
CA GLN A 171 -0.64 3.47 8.01
C GLN A 171 -0.91 4.52 6.94
N TYR A 172 0.01 4.70 5.99
CA TYR A 172 -0.19 5.66 4.89
C TYR A 172 -1.48 5.37 4.09
N VAL A 173 -1.75 4.10 3.77
CA VAL A 173 -2.99 3.72 3.09
C VAL A 173 -4.22 4.03 3.95
N SER A 174 -4.19 3.71 5.25
CA SER A 174 -5.31 4.01 6.15
C SER A 174 -5.55 5.51 6.32
N ASP A 175 -4.48 6.32 6.42
CA ASP A 175 -4.57 7.78 6.50
C ASP A 175 -5.21 8.36 5.23
N ARG A 176 -4.90 7.81 4.04
CA ARG A 176 -5.52 8.21 2.78
C ARG A 176 -6.99 7.83 2.66
N ILE A 177 -7.36 6.66 3.18
CA ILE A 177 -8.77 6.24 3.25
C ILE A 177 -9.54 7.20 4.16
N GLU A 178 -9.01 7.50 5.34
CA GLU A 178 -9.65 8.39 6.33
C GLU A 178 -9.76 9.82 5.78
N GLU A 179 -8.69 10.38 5.19
CA GLU A 179 -8.72 11.70 4.56
C GLU A 179 -9.84 11.80 3.49
N ARG A 180 -10.05 10.72 2.73
CA ARG A 180 -11.09 10.67 1.70
C ARG A 180 -12.49 10.53 2.29
N GLU A 181 -12.67 9.68 3.30
CA GLU A 181 -13.93 9.57 4.04
C GLU A 181 -14.32 10.91 4.68
N ASP A 182 -13.37 11.61 5.30
CA ASP A 182 -13.57 12.93 5.91
C ASP A 182 -13.97 14.00 4.88
N LYS A 183 -13.26 14.07 3.73
CA LYS A 183 -13.60 14.99 2.64
C LYS A 183 -15.02 14.76 2.14
N ARG A 184 -15.43 13.49 2.03
CA ARG A 184 -16.78 13.12 1.60
C ARG A 184 -17.83 13.51 2.63
N SER A 185 -17.60 13.20 3.91
CA SER A 185 -18.54 13.58 4.98
C SER A 185 -18.72 15.10 5.07
N LYS A 186 -17.64 15.88 4.87
CA LYS A 186 -17.73 17.35 4.83
C LYS A 186 -18.53 17.85 3.63
N ALA A 187 -18.35 17.27 2.45
CA ALA A 187 -19.12 17.61 1.26
C ALA A 187 -20.63 17.30 1.46
N GLU A 188 -20.96 16.14 2.03
CA GLU A 188 -22.34 15.75 2.36
C GLU A 188 -23.01 16.75 3.33
N VAL A 189 -22.27 17.24 4.33
CA VAL A 189 -22.78 18.22 5.30
C VAL A 189 -22.91 19.63 4.70
N ALA A 190 -22.04 19.99 3.75
CA ALA A 190 -22.07 21.30 3.09
C ALA A 190 -23.26 21.46 2.12
N GLY A 191 -24.03 20.41 1.86
CA GLY A 191 -25.10 20.43 0.85
C GLY A 191 -24.56 20.59 -0.57
N GLU A 192 -23.24 20.50 -0.75
CA GLU A 192 -22.64 20.21 -2.04
C GLU A 192 -23.05 18.78 -2.37
N ASP A 193 -23.69 18.55 -3.51
CA ASP A 193 -24.06 17.20 -3.96
C ASP A 193 -22.82 16.30 -3.84
N ALA A 194 -22.76 15.47 -2.80
CA ALA A 194 -21.58 14.71 -2.42
C ALA A 194 -21.08 13.91 -3.61
N PRO A 195 -19.96 14.29 -4.25
CA PRO A 195 -19.81 14.32 -5.70
C PRO A 195 -20.67 13.23 -6.37
N SER A 196 -21.97 13.51 -6.48
CA SER A 196 -22.88 12.75 -7.32
C SER A 196 -22.86 13.38 -8.71
N ASP A 197 -21.73 14.02 -9.02
CA ASP A 197 -21.34 14.32 -10.35
C ASP A 197 -21.19 12.96 -11.04
N ARG A 198 -22.28 12.51 -11.67
CA ARG A 198 -22.29 11.34 -12.55
C ARG A 198 -21.22 11.44 -13.65
N SER A 199 -20.60 12.61 -13.81
CA SER A 199 -19.43 12.88 -14.64
C SER A 199 -18.10 12.38 -14.06
N LYS A 200 -17.93 12.35 -12.72
CA LYS A 200 -16.67 11.89 -12.12
C LYS A 200 -16.63 10.36 -12.06
N PRO A 201 -15.63 9.72 -12.70
CA PRO A 201 -15.53 8.28 -12.71
C PRO A 201 -15.26 7.72 -11.31
N ALA A 202 -16.04 6.72 -10.89
CA ALA A 202 -15.90 6.08 -9.58
C ALA A 202 -14.56 5.35 -9.46
N ASP A 203 -13.74 5.77 -8.49
CA ASP A 203 -12.40 5.22 -8.21
C ASP A 203 -12.46 3.80 -7.59
N PHE A 204 -11.30 3.18 -7.35
CA PHE A 204 -11.29 1.85 -6.74
C PHE A 204 -11.83 1.85 -5.32
N LEU A 205 -11.50 2.86 -4.50
CA LEU A 205 -11.94 2.90 -3.11
C LEU A 205 -13.47 2.97 -3.03
N ASP A 206 -14.12 3.77 -3.89
CA ASP A 206 -15.58 3.87 -3.96
C ASP A 206 -16.22 2.52 -4.28
N ARG A 207 -15.70 1.83 -5.30
CA ARG A 207 -16.19 0.53 -5.72
C ARG A 207 -15.93 -0.57 -4.68
N LEU A 208 -14.76 -0.57 -4.06
CA LEU A 208 -14.40 -1.51 -3.00
C LEU A 208 -15.23 -1.25 -1.73
N THR A 209 -15.54 0.00 -1.41
CA THR A 209 -16.42 0.36 -0.29
C THR A 209 -17.85 -0.11 -0.54
N LEU A 210 -18.36 0.04 -1.77
CA LEU A 210 -19.66 -0.50 -2.15
C LEU A 210 -19.67 -2.03 -2.05
N ALA A 211 -18.64 -2.70 -2.57
CA ALA A 211 -18.51 -4.15 -2.49
C ALA A 211 -18.37 -4.65 -1.04
N ASN A 212 -17.62 -3.94 -0.19
CA ASN A 212 -17.49 -4.25 1.24
C ASN A 212 -18.83 -4.11 1.99
N LYS A 213 -19.67 -3.14 1.64
CA LYS A 213 -21.01 -2.99 2.22
C LYS A 213 -21.95 -4.15 1.86
N GLN A 214 -21.78 -4.74 0.68
CA GLN A 214 -22.60 -5.86 0.20
C GLN A 214 -22.07 -7.22 0.69
N GLU A 215 -20.75 -7.42 0.63
CA GLU A 215 -20.06 -8.68 0.92
C GLU A 215 -18.79 -8.43 1.76
N PRO A 216 -18.94 -8.07 3.06
CA PRO A 216 -17.82 -7.67 3.92
C PRO A 216 -16.77 -8.77 4.15
N GLU A 217 -17.16 -10.03 3.99
CA GLU A 217 -16.28 -11.19 4.09
C GLU A 217 -15.36 -11.36 2.88
N LYS A 218 -15.67 -10.72 1.74
CA LYS A 218 -14.90 -10.84 0.49
C LYS A 218 -14.02 -9.65 0.19
N VAL A 219 -14.41 -8.46 0.65
CA VAL A 219 -13.61 -7.25 0.49
C VAL A 219 -13.29 -6.69 1.85
N ARG A 220 -12.00 -6.60 2.18
CA ARG A 220 -11.54 -5.94 3.40
C ARG A 220 -10.96 -4.58 3.07
N ILE A 221 -11.46 -3.56 3.76
CA ILE A 221 -10.90 -2.20 3.73
C ILE A 221 -10.10 -1.99 5.02
N PRO A 222 -8.79 -1.71 4.95
CA PRO A 222 -8.00 -1.37 6.13
C PRO A 222 -8.54 -0.12 6.81
N ARG A 223 -8.75 -0.14 8.12
CA ARG A 223 -9.11 1.05 8.90
C ARG A 223 -8.07 1.38 9.95
N VAL A 224 -7.89 2.67 10.26
CA VAL A 224 -6.99 3.14 11.33
C VAL A 224 -7.35 2.53 12.70
N ARG A 225 -8.64 2.27 12.97
CA ARG A 225 -9.10 1.56 14.18
C ARG A 225 -8.67 0.09 14.27
N ASP A 226 -8.17 -0.52 13.19
CA ASP A 226 -7.50 -1.83 13.25
C ASP A 226 -6.13 -1.74 13.94
N GLY A 227 -5.67 -0.51 14.21
CA GLY A 227 -4.50 -0.11 15.00
C GLY A 227 -3.15 -0.60 14.45
N PRO A 228 -2.07 0.19 14.58
CA PRO A 228 -0.81 -0.43 14.97
C PRO A 228 -1.06 -1.09 16.34
N VAL A 229 -0.50 -2.28 16.56
CA VAL A 229 -0.45 -2.85 17.91
C VAL A 229 0.03 -1.75 18.85
N GLN A 230 -0.76 -1.40 19.86
CA GLN A 230 -0.35 -0.50 20.93
C GLN A 230 0.88 -1.12 21.59
N TYR A 231 2.06 -0.77 21.10
CA TYR A 231 3.29 -1.01 21.79
C TYR A 231 3.29 -0.05 22.97
N HIS A 232 3.13 -0.59 24.18
CA HIS A 232 3.51 0.13 25.39
C HIS A 232 4.99 0.50 25.28
N ARG A 233 5.25 1.69 24.73
CA ARG A 233 6.48 2.42 24.90
C ARG A 233 6.57 2.70 26.39
N ARG A 234 7.20 1.80 27.15
CA ARG A 234 7.66 2.13 28.49
C ARG A 234 8.67 3.26 28.32
N GLU A 235 8.20 4.47 28.52
CA GLU A 235 9.04 5.65 28.70
C GLU A 235 10.00 5.35 29.85
N ARG A 236 11.23 5.01 29.51
CA ARG A 236 12.38 5.19 30.40
C ARG A 236 13.27 6.26 29.77
N TYR A 237 12.79 7.49 29.85
CA TYR A 237 13.67 8.65 29.91
C TYR A 237 13.71 9.07 31.37
N HIS A 238 14.66 8.51 32.13
CA HIS A 238 15.07 9.13 33.38
C HIS A 238 15.80 10.41 33.02
N CYS A 239 15.10 11.52 33.28
CA CYS A 239 15.60 12.87 33.31
C CYS A 239 16.83 12.95 34.25
N HIS A 240 18.04 13.05 33.69
CA HIS A 240 19.16 13.65 34.39
C HIS A 240 19.05 15.17 34.21
N GLN A 241 18.24 15.79 35.06
CA GLN A 241 18.28 17.24 35.26
C GLN A 241 19.55 17.57 36.05
N LEU A 242 20.48 18.23 35.36
CA LEU A 242 21.57 18.99 35.94
C LEU A 242 20.97 20.06 36.86
N VAL A 243 21.21 19.93 38.16
CA VAL A 243 20.90 20.95 39.16
C VAL A 243 22.02 21.99 39.12
N SER A 244 21.71 23.16 38.57
CA SER A 244 22.49 24.38 38.71
C SER A 244 22.31 24.94 40.13
N HIS A 245 23.39 24.93 40.92
CA HIS A 245 23.46 25.63 42.20
C HIS A 245 23.61 27.15 41.99
N PRO A 246 22.83 28.00 42.68
CA PRO A 246 23.09 29.42 42.75
C PRO A 246 24.14 29.74 43.83
N LEU A 247 25.13 30.54 43.44
CA LEU A 247 26.12 31.18 44.30
C LEU A 247 25.44 32.16 45.27
N LEU A 248 25.74 32.03 46.57
CA LEU A 248 25.45 33.01 47.60
C LEU A 248 26.78 33.42 48.26
N SER A 249 27.30 34.57 47.85
CA SER A 249 27.99 35.57 48.69
C SER A 249 27.01 36.07 49.76
N ASP A 250 27.28 36.33 51.03
CA ASP A 250 28.40 36.97 51.77
C ASP A 250 28.06 36.82 53.28
N PRO A 251 28.82 37.34 54.27
CA PRO A 251 30.04 38.17 54.22
C PRO A 251 31.28 37.58 54.90
#